data_AF-A0A7S2PH65-F1
#
_entry.id   AF-A0A7S2PH65-F1
#
_cell.length_a   1.000
_cell.length_b   1.000
_cell.length_c   1.000
_cell.angle_alpha   90.00
_cell.angle_beta   90.00
_cell.angle_gamma   90.00
#
_symmetry.space_group_name_H-M   'P 1'
#
loop_
_entity.id
_entity.type
_entity.pdbx_description
1 polymer ?
#
loop_
_entity_poly.entity_id
_entity_poly.type
_entity_poly.pdbx_seq_one_letter_code
_entity_poly.pdbx_strand_id
1 'polypeptide(L)'
;MSCYRSLHFDLSSKKLTALQELGLTSCGMTGGIPTEMGNLVNLSYLALDDNELSGPFPEWMGAKLQNLEYFYLGWNKFNGTLPVEWSEFPQIINLQLQNNNLLTGTIPEEWANITTLTGLYLHGTNLTGGASFLCREDLGNNTCEDCGLTVDSAVECECCACCGDHGELSVFMNSR
;
A
#
# COMPACT_ATOMS: atom_id res chain seq x y z
N MET A 1 18.08 18.38 3.87
CA MET A 1 17.22 17.74 4.90
C MET A 1 17.98 16.57 5.46
N SER A 2 18.16 16.49 6.77
CA SER A 2 18.89 15.38 7.39
C SER A 2 17.96 14.19 7.52
N CYS A 3 18.11 13.18 6.65
CA CYS A 3 17.49 11.87 6.86
C CYS A 3 18.11 11.22 8.10
N TYR A 4 17.28 10.72 9.01
CA TYR A 4 17.76 9.92 10.14
C TYR A 4 17.60 8.45 9.76
N ARG A 5 18.54 7.61 10.19
CA ARG A 5 18.68 6.22 9.71
C ARG A 5 17.68 5.21 10.32
N SER A 6 16.73 5.68 11.12
CA SER A 6 15.73 4.83 11.78
C SER A 6 14.43 5.59 12.03
N LEU A 7 13.30 4.87 11.96
CA LEU A 7 11.98 5.37 12.37
C LEU A 7 11.84 5.58 13.89
N HIS A 8 12.84 5.22 14.71
CA HIS A 8 12.95 5.60 16.13
C HIS A 8 13.19 7.11 16.34
N PHE A 9 12.60 7.95 15.49
CA PHE A 9 12.40 9.34 15.82
C PHE A 9 11.49 9.44 17.05
N ASP A 10 11.73 10.46 17.87
CA ASP A 10 10.87 10.87 18.98
C ASP A 10 9.52 11.43 18.46
N LEU A 11 8.75 10.57 17.76
CA LEU A 11 7.35 10.75 17.42
C LEU A 11 6.46 10.72 18.68
N SER A 12 7.05 10.32 19.82
CA SER A 12 6.45 10.43 21.17
C SER A 12 6.33 11.88 21.66
N SER A 13 7.01 12.85 21.05
CA SER A 13 6.76 14.24 21.37
C SER A 13 5.41 14.69 20.78
N LYS A 14 4.47 15.12 21.64
CA LYS A 14 3.15 15.71 21.30
C LYS A 14 3.15 16.82 20.23
N LYS A 15 4.31 17.19 19.67
CA LYS A 15 4.51 18.25 18.68
C LYS A 15 4.17 17.84 17.25
N LEU A 16 4.17 16.55 16.92
CA LEU A 16 3.97 16.08 15.54
C LEU A 16 2.55 15.60 15.25
N THR A 17 1.62 15.72 16.20
CA THR A 17 0.21 15.34 15.99
C THR A 17 -0.50 16.22 14.95
N ALA A 18 0.03 17.41 14.64
CA ALA A 18 -0.49 18.28 13.58
C ALA A 18 0.09 17.96 12.19
N LEU A 19 1.01 17.00 12.08
CA LEU A 19 1.65 16.65 10.82
C LEU A 19 0.63 15.97 9.89
N GLN A 20 0.53 16.48 8.67
CA GLN A 20 -0.36 15.95 7.62
C GLN A 20 0.42 15.18 6.56
N GLU A 21 1.66 15.57 6.29
CA GLU A 21 2.50 14.94 5.28
C GLU A 21 3.85 14.56 5.88
N LEU A 22 4.26 13.31 5.69
CA LEU A 22 5.57 12.81 6.06
C LEU A 22 6.21 12.07 4.87
N GLY A 23 7.21 12.69 4.27
CA GLY A 23 8.03 12.09 3.22
C GLY A 23 9.43 11.78 3.72
N LEU A 24 9.81 10.51 3.72
CA LEU A 24 11.14 10.00 4.09
C LEU A 24 11.67 9.02 3.03
N THR A 25 11.32 9.24 1.77
CA THR A 25 11.78 8.47 0.61
C THR A 25 13.30 8.52 0.47
N SER A 26 13.93 7.41 0.11
CA SER A 26 15.39 7.33 -0.16
C SER A 26 16.27 7.79 1.01
N CYS A 27 15.82 7.59 2.26
CA CYS A 27 16.53 8.02 3.47
C CYS A 27 17.45 6.95 4.08
N GLY A 28 17.50 5.74 3.51
CA GLY A 28 18.29 4.61 4.04
C GLY A 28 17.80 4.15 5.42
N MET A 29 16.49 4.22 5.64
CA MET A 29 15.84 3.88 6.91
C MET A 29 15.77 2.37 7.09
N THR A 30 15.96 1.91 8.32
CA THR A 30 15.99 0.48 8.68
C THR A 30 15.04 0.17 9.83
N GLY A 31 14.75 -1.12 10.03
CA GLY A 31 13.84 -1.60 11.07
C GLY A 31 12.37 -1.59 10.62
N GLY A 32 11.47 -1.89 11.55
CA GLY A 32 10.02 -1.90 11.29
C GLY A 32 9.35 -0.55 11.51
N ILE A 33 8.07 -0.48 11.15
CA ILE A 33 7.22 0.68 11.45
C ILE A 33 6.90 0.67 12.95
N PRO A 34 7.36 1.67 13.72
CA PRO A 34 7.18 1.71 15.16
C PRO A 34 5.75 2.09 15.54
N THR A 35 5.26 1.57 16.66
CA THR A 35 3.90 1.81 17.16
C THR A 35 3.58 3.29 17.41
N GLU A 36 4.61 4.09 17.67
CA GLU A 36 4.55 5.51 17.94
C GLU A 36 4.09 6.32 16.73
N MET A 37 4.23 5.79 15.51
CA MET A 37 3.64 6.39 14.31
C MET A 37 2.12 6.45 14.39
N GLY A 38 1.48 5.59 15.19
CA GLY A 38 0.05 5.64 15.46
C GLY A 38 -0.42 6.92 16.18
N ASN A 39 0.49 7.78 16.64
CA ASN A 39 0.16 9.10 17.18
C ASN A 39 0.01 10.18 16.10
N LEU A 40 0.44 9.91 14.87
CA LEU A 40 0.38 10.85 13.75
C LEU A 40 -1.01 10.80 13.08
N VAL A 41 -2.05 10.95 13.89
CA VAL A 41 -3.45 10.71 13.52
C VAL A 41 -3.99 11.64 12.41
N ASN A 42 -3.31 12.75 12.15
CA ASN A 42 -3.69 13.73 11.12
C ASN A 42 -2.94 13.52 9.79
N LEU A 43 -2.11 12.49 9.66
CA LEU A 43 -1.43 12.19 8.40
C LEU A 43 -2.44 11.84 7.32
N SER A 44 -2.35 12.55 6.19
CA SER A 44 -3.00 12.23 4.92
C SER A 44 -2.02 11.65 3.89
N TYR A 45 -0.73 11.96 4.02
CA TYR A 45 0.31 11.48 3.11
C TYR A 45 1.50 10.91 3.89
N LEU A 46 1.84 9.65 3.61
CA LEU A 46 3.00 8.97 4.17
C LEU A 46 3.80 8.27 3.07
N ALA A 47 5.00 8.78 2.80
CA ALA A 47 5.94 8.18 1.87
C ALA A 47 7.20 7.69 2.60
N LEU A 48 7.40 6.38 2.60
CA LEU A 48 8.56 5.68 3.15
C LEU A 48 9.22 4.78 2.09
N ASP A 49 8.89 5.00 0.82
CA ASP A 49 9.40 4.23 -0.31
C ASP A 49 10.92 4.36 -0.49
N ASP A 50 11.53 3.40 -1.18
CA ASP A 50 12.98 3.35 -1.44
C ASP A 50 13.82 3.44 -0.15
N ASN A 51 13.58 2.50 0.76
CA ASN A 51 14.32 2.40 2.02
C ASN A 51 14.71 0.93 2.30
N GLU A 52 15.29 0.67 3.49
CA GLU A 52 15.62 -0.66 3.96
C GLU A 52 14.73 -1.09 5.14
N LEU A 53 13.48 -0.59 5.19
CA LEU A 53 12.51 -0.95 6.23
C LEU A 53 12.14 -2.42 6.08
N SER A 54 11.87 -3.09 7.21
CA SER A 54 11.68 -4.54 7.26
C SER A 54 10.75 -4.95 8.40
N GLY A 55 10.32 -6.21 8.40
CA GLY A 55 9.35 -6.72 9.37
C GLY A 55 7.91 -6.68 8.84
N PRO A 56 6.94 -7.12 9.66
CA PRO A 56 5.54 -7.16 9.26
C PRO A 56 4.92 -5.76 9.23
N PHE A 57 3.85 -5.62 8.46
CA PHE A 57 3.00 -4.43 8.53
C PHE A 57 2.17 -4.44 9.82
N PRO A 58 2.20 -3.37 10.63
CA PRO A 58 1.36 -3.29 11.81
C PRO A 58 -0.15 -3.22 11.52
N GLU A 59 -0.90 -4.06 12.23
CA GLU A 59 -2.37 -4.13 12.19
C GLU A 59 -3.05 -2.83 12.64
N TRP A 60 -2.45 -2.12 13.61
CA TRP A 60 -3.04 -0.91 14.20
C TRP A 60 -3.20 0.27 13.24
N MET A 61 -2.53 0.26 12.08
CA MET A 61 -2.50 1.44 11.20
C MET A 61 -3.87 1.83 10.69
N GLY A 62 -4.68 0.86 10.27
CA GLY A 62 -6.06 1.07 9.84
C GLY A 62 -6.83 1.86 10.89
N ALA A 63 -6.92 1.32 12.11
CA ALA A 63 -7.60 1.94 13.25
C ALA A 63 -7.07 3.31 13.70
N LYS A 64 -5.79 3.64 13.45
CA LYS A 64 -5.13 4.85 14.00
C LYS A 64 -4.97 5.99 12.99
N LEU A 65 -4.60 5.68 11.75
CA LEU A 65 -4.28 6.69 10.73
C LEU A 65 -5.53 6.96 9.88
N GLN A 66 -6.56 7.46 10.55
CA GLN A 66 -7.92 7.62 10.02
C GLN A 66 -8.05 8.71 8.94
N ASN A 67 -7.00 9.50 8.69
CA ASN A 67 -6.98 10.52 7.64
C ASN A 67 -6.07 10.13 6.46
N LEU A 68 -5.44 8.95 6.49
CA LEU A 68 -4.42 8.58 5.51
C LEU A 68 -5.04 8.29 4.14
N GLU A 69 -4.61 9.04 3.13
CA GLU A 69 -5.08 8.95 1.74
C GLU A 69 -4.02 8.33 0.81
N TYR A 70 -2.75 8.69 1.02
CA TYR A 70 -1.63 8.23 0.19
C TYR A 70 -0.59 7.53 1.05
N PHE A 71 -0.34 6.26 0.76
CA PHE A 71 0.59 5.45 1.53
C PHE A 71 1.58 4.70 0.63
N TYR A 72 2.82 5.20 0.62
CA TYR A 72 3.88 4.68 -0.24
C TYR A 72 4.94 3.95 0.59
N LEU A 73 5.03 2.63 0.38
CA LEU A 73 5.94 1.70 1.07
C LEU A 73 6.76 0.86 0.09
N GLY A 74 6.70 1.18 -1.20
CA GLY A 74 7.38 0.42 -2.24
C GLY A 74 8.90 0.41 -2.07
N TRP A 75 9.58 -0.54 -2.70
CA TRP A 75 11.05 -0.68 -2.64
C TRP A 75 11.59 -0.70 -1.20
N ASN A 76 11.07 -1.64 -0.40
CA ASN A 76 11.52 -1.92 0.97
C ASN A 76 11.74 -3.44 1.14
N LYS A 77 11.94 -3.90 2.38
CA LYS A 77 12.14 -5.30 2.76
C LYS A 77 11.04 -5.79 3.72
N PHE A 78 9.82 -5.24 3.61
CA PHE A 78 8.69 -5.68 4.42
C PHE A 78 8.37 -7.16 4.17
N ASN A 79 7.97 -7.88 5.21
CA ASN A 79 7.72 -9.31 5.17
C ASN A 79 6.39 -9.68 5.82
N GLY A 80 6.04 -10.97 5.82
CA GLY A 80 4.77 -11.44 6.37
C GLY A 80 3.62 -11.29 5.36
N THR A 81 2.43 -10.97 5.85
CA THR A 81 1.19 -10.86 5.07
C THR A 81 0.59 -9.46 5.14
N LEU A 82 -0.36 -9.18 4.25
CA LEU A 82 -1.17 -7.96 4.32
C LEU A 82 -2.15 -8.03 5.51
N PRO A 83 -2.23 -6.99 6.37
CA PRO A 83 -3.16 -6.99 7.51
C PRO A 83 -4.61 -6.85 7.05
N VAL A 84 -5.51 -7.63 7.65
CA VAL A 84 -6.96 -7.51 7.40
C VAL A 84 -7.51 -6.19 7.95
N GLU A 85 -6.92 -5.70 9.02
CA GLU A 85 -7.26 -4.45 9.73
C GLU A 85 -7.04 -3.21 8.88
N TRP A 86 -6.26 -3.30 7.79
CA TRP A 86 -6.13 -2.21 6.83
C TRP A 86 -7.43 -1.96 6.05
N SER A 87 -8.40 -2.88 6.10
CA SER A 87 -9.77 -2.61 5.65
C SER A 87 -10.46 -1.47 6.43
N GLU A 88 -9.91 -1.08 7.59
CA GLU A 88 -10.42 0.01 8.43
C GLU A 88 -9.90 1.40 8.03
N PHE A 89 -9.06 1.53 7.00
CA PHE A 89 -8.67 2.84 6.47
C PHE A 89 -9.88 3.50 5.79
N PRO A 90 -10.42 4.59 6.35
CA PRO A 90 -11.67 5.15 5.85
C PRO A 90 -11.48 6.05 4.62
N GLN A 91 -10.25 6.48 4.33
CA GLN A 91 -9.93 7.49 3.31
C GLN A 91 -8.79 7.06 2.37
N ILE A 92 -8.27 5.83 2.44
CA ILE A 92 -7.11 5.46 1.62
C ILE A 92 -7.47 5.46 0.13
N ILE A 93 -6.71 6.21 -0.66
CA ILE A 93 -6.91 6.41 -2.10
C ILE A 93 -5.85 5.65 -2.89
N ASN A 94 -4.59 5.72 -2.44
CA ASN A 94 -3.47 5.12 -3.16
C ASN A 94 -2.53 4.38 -2.20
N LEU A 95 -2.34 3.09 -2.46
CA LEU A 95 -1.51 2.19 -1.67
C LEU A 95 -0.44 1.56 -2.56
N GLN A 96 0.83 1.83 -2.24
CA GLN A 96 1.97 1.34 -3.01
C GLN A 96 2.83 0.43 -2.15
N LEU A 97 2.83 -0.87 -2.45
CA LEU A 97 3.59 -1.90 -1.72
C LEU A 97 4.58 -2.65 -2.63
N GLN A 98 4.71 -2.22 -3.89
CA GLN A 98 5.52 -2.87 -4.89
C GLN A 98 6.97 -3.08 -4.46
N ASN A 99 7.62 -4.08 -5.02
CA ASN A 99 9.03 -4.39 -4.78
C ASN A 99 9.36 -4.64 -3.30
N ASN A 100 8.41 -5.19 -2.54
CA ASN A 100 8.64 -5.84 -1.24
C ASN A 100 8.64 -7.36 -1.43
N ASN A 101 9.76 -7.91 -1.88
CA ASN A 101 9.87 -9.30 -2.32
C ASN A 101 9.70 -10.37 -1.21
N LEU A 102 9.73 -9.95 0.07
CA LEU A 102 9.50 -10.84 1.22
C LEU A 102 8.03 -10.85 1.67
N LEU A 103 7.16 -10.06 1.05
CA LEU A 103 5.74 -10.03 1.33
C LEU A 103 5.06 -11.22 0.65
N THR A 104 4.26 -11.97 1.41
CA THR A 104 3.66 -13.26 1.01
C THR A 104 2.18 -13.31 1.41
N GLY A 105 1.49 -14.39 1.06
CA GLY A 105 0.08 -14.59 1.39
C GLY A 105 -0.83 -14.11 0.26
N THR A 106 -2.02 -13.63 0.62
CA THR A 106 -3.03 -13.13 -0.33
C THR A 106 -3.47 -11.73 0.03
N ILE A 107 -4.19 -11.07 -0.88
CA ILE A 107 -4.94 -9.85 -0.54
C ILE A 107 -6.14 -10.27 0.33
N PRO A 108 -6.38 -9.64 1.50
CA PRO A 108 -7.54 -9.94 2.33
C PRO A 108 -8.84 -9.56 1.62
N GLU A 109 -9.85 -10.44 1.63
CA GLU A 109 -11.14 -10.18 0.99
C GLU A 109 -11.85 -8.97 1.62
N GLU A 110 -11.60 -8.71 2.89
CA GLU A 110 -12.11 -7.56 3.64
C GLU A 110 -11.65 -6.22 3.05
N TRP A 111 -10.56 -6.20 2.29
CA TRP A 111 -10.14 -4.99 1.56
C TRP A 111 -11.16 -4.56 0.49
N ALA A 112 -12.12 -5.42 0.13
CA ALA A 112 -13.31 -5.01 -0.63
C ALA A 112 -14.09 -3.88 0.06
N ASN A 113 -14.00 -3.73 1.39
CA ASN A 113 -14.66 -2.65 2.12
C ASN A 113 -13.99 -1.28 1.92
N ILE A 114 -12.76 -1.26 1.39
CA ILE A 114 -12.00 -0.03 1.12
C ILE A 114 -12.50 0.59 -0.19
N THR A 115 -13.69 1.16 -0.15
CA THR A 115 -14.36 1.72 -1.33
C THR A 115 -13.72 2.98 -1.90
N THR A 116 -12.77 3.59 -1.19
CA THR A 116 -12.01 4.79 -1.60
C THR A 116 -10.74 4.46 -2.38
N LEU A 117 -10.25 3.22 -2.31
CA LEU A 117 -8.99 2.82 -2.92
C LEU A 117 -9.13 2.89 -4.44
N THR A 118 -8.22 3.61 -5.09
CA THR A 118 -8.17 3.79 -6.55
C THR A 118 -6.85 3.34 -7.17
N GLY A 119 -5.77 3.34 -6.40
CA GLY A 119 -4.47 2.84 -6.82
C GLY A 119 -3.95 1.80 -5.85
N LEU A 120 -3.63 0.61 -6.34
CA LEU A 120 -3.00 -0.45 -5.57
C LEU A 120 -1.87 -1.08 -6.38
N TYR A 121 -0.63 -0.92 -5.92
CA TYR A 121 0.56 -1.39 -6.64
C TYR A 121 1.22 -2.51 -5.84
N LEU A 122 1.28 -3.70 -6.42
CA LEU A 122 1.72 -4.93 -5.74
C LEU A 122 2.79 -5.73 -6.50
N HIS A 123 3.20 -5.26 -7.68
CA HIS A 123 4.24 -5.92 -8.48
C HIS A 123 5.55 -6.10 -7.69
N GLY A 124 6.33 -7.13 -8.00
CA GLY A 124 7.58 -7.42 -7.29
C GLY A 124 7.40 -7.88 -5.82
N THR A 125 6.20 -8.35 -5.46
CA THR A 125 5.93 -9.07 -4.20
C THR A 125 5.74 -10.57 -4.47
N ASN A 126 5.71 -11.39 -3.42
CA ASN A 126 5.37 -12.82 -3.50
C ASN A 126 3.92 -13.09 -3.04
N LEU A 127 3.02 -12.12 -3.22
CA LEU A 127 1.59 -12.30 -2.99
C LEU A 127 1.01 -13.25 -4.05
N THR A 128 0.02 -14.03 -3.63
CA THR A 128 -0.67 -15.06 -4.42
C THR A 128 -2.19 -14.86 -4.31
N GLY A 129 -2.95 -15.63 -5.08
CA GLY A 129 -4.41 -15.52 -5.11
C GLY A 129 -4.91 -14.39 -6.02
N GLY A 130 -6.23 -14.22 -6.06
CA GLY A 130 -6.89 -13.24 -6.93
C GLY A 130 -7.27 -11.94 -6.20
N ALA A 131 -7.41 -10.87 -6.97
CA ALA A 131 -7.86 -9.55 -6.50
C ALA A 131 -9.28 -9.20 -7.01
N SER A 132 -10.02 -10.18 -7.54
CA SER A 132 -11.29 -9.95 -8.26
C SER A 132 -12.37 -9.28 -7.40
N PHE A 133 -12.36 -9.49 -6.09
CA PHE A 133 -13.29 -8.85 -5.14
C PHE A 133 -13.07 -7.34 -4.98
N LEU A 134 -11.89 -6.82 -5.36
CA LEU A 134 -11.60 -5.39 -5.39
C LEU A 134 -12.18 -4.69 -6.64
N CYS A 135 -12.60 -5.46 -7.63
CA CYS A 135 -13.17 -4.91 -8.84
C CYS A 135 -14.59 -4.38 -8.61
N ARG A 136 -14.91 -3.28 -9.28
CA ARG A 136 -16.24 -2.67 -9.28
C ARG A 136 -16.71 -2.52 -10.73
N GLU A 137 -17.82 -3.16 -11.08
CA GLU A 137 -18.38 -3.25 -12.44
C GLU A 137 -19.04 -1.94 -12.95
N ASP A 138 -18.95 -0.82 -12.23
CA ASP A 138 -19.78 0.36 -12.48
C ASP A 138 -19.40 1.20 -13.72
N LEU A 139 -18.46 0.78 -14.57
CA LEU A 139 -18.10 1.51 -15.80
C LEU A 139 -17.99 0.55 -16.99
N GLY A 140 -18.92 0.70 -17.93
CA GLY A 140 -19.05 -0.15 -19.10
C GLY A 140 -17.77 -0.36 -19.90
N ASN A 141 -17.58 -1.62 -20.30
CA ASN A 141 -16.77 -2.07 -21.43
C ASN A 141 -15.28 -1.71 -21.41
N ASN A 142 -14.56 -2.19 -20.39
CA ASN A 142 -13.10 -2.35 -20.50
C ASN A 142 -12.80 -3.85 -20.69
N THR A 143 -12.26 -4.22 -21.86
CA THR A 143 -11.81 -5.58 -22.17
C THR A 143 -10.31 -5.71 -21.92
N CYS A 144 -9.82 -6.92 -21.62
CA CYS A 144 -8.39 -7.21 -21.35
C CYS A 144 -7.43 -6.85 -22.50
N GLU A 145 -7.93 -6.61 -23.72
CA GLU A 145 -7.10 -6.23 -24.88
C GLU A 145 -6.42 -4.87 -24.72
N ASP A 146 -6.96 -3.99 -23.86
CA ASP A 146 -6.38 -2.67 -23.58
C ASP A 146 -5.15 -2.73 -22.65
N CYS A 147 -4.79 -3.92 -22.13
CA CYS A 147 -3.73 -4.11 -21.12
C CYS A 147 -2.46 -4.79 -21.66
N GLY A 148 -2.36 -5.09 -22.97
CA GLY A 148 -1.08 -5.43 -23.63
C GLY A 148 -0.29 -6.67 -23.13
N LEU A 149 -0.86 -7.53 -22.29
CA LEU A 149 -0.12 -8.65 -21.69
C LEU A 149 -0.28 -9.99 -22.44
N THR A 150 0.83 -10.73 -22.51
CA THR A 150 0.84 -12.17 -22.78
C THR A 150 0.97 -12.93 -21.46
N VAL A 151 0.18 -13.98 -21.32
CA VAL A 151 -0.11 -14.68 -20.07
C VAL A 151 1.14 -15.42 -19.55
N ASP A 152 1.89 -14.82 -18.63
CA ASP A 152 2.88 -15.56 -17.83
C ASP A 152 3.12 -14.88 -16.47
N SER A 153 2.24 -15.13 -15.50
CA SER A 153 2.54 -15.23 -14.05
C SER A 153 1.24 -15.31 -13.23
N ALA A 154 0.93 -16.53 -12.74
CA ALA A 154 0.18 -16.92 -11.54
C ALA A 154 -1.07 -16.15 -11.01
N VAL A 155 -1.61 -15.14 -11.69
CA VAL A 155 -2.81 -14.40 -11.28
C VAL A 155 -3.75 -14.32 -12.49
N GLU A 156 -4.84 -15.08 -12.45
CA GLU A 156 -5.88 -15.06 -13.50
C GLU A 156 -6.58 -13.70 -13.53
N CYS A 157 -6.55 -13.05 -14.71
CA CYS A 157 -7.23 -11.78 -14.97
C CYS A 157 -8.75 -11.98 -15.09
N GLU A 158 -9.52 -11.60 -14.07
CA GLU A 158 -11.00 -11.51 -14.19
C GLU A 158 -11.58 -10.10 -13.95
N CYS A 159 -10.74 -9.07 -13.90
CA CYS A 159 -11.18 -7.68 -14.10
C CYS A 159 -10.00 -6.86 -14.65
N CYS A 160 -10.26 -5.69 -15.22
CA CYS A 160 -9.21 -4.73 -15.61
C CYS A 160 -8.34 -4.28 -14.43
N ALA A 161 -7.41 -5.12 -14.00
CA ALA A 161 -6.13 -4.69 -13.49
C ALA A 161 -5.40 -4.10 -14.70
N CYS A 162 -5.41 -2.77 -14.84
CA CYS A 162 -4.52 -2.11 -15.79
C CYS A 162 -3.10 -2.42 -15.33
N CYS A 163 -2.53 -3.51 -15.85
CA CYS A 163 -1.10 -3.71 -15.83
C CYS A 163 -0.52 -2.47 -16.50
N GLY A 164 0.23 -1.68 -15.73
CA GLY A 164 0.91 -0.51 -16.27
C GLY A 164 1.81 -0.92 -17.44
N ASP A 165 2.29 0.06 -18.20
CA ASP A 165 3.05 -0.06 -19.47
C ASP A 165 4.25 -1.06 -19.50
N HIS A 166 4.53 -1.77 -18.40
CA HIS A 166 5.61 -2.73 -18.21
C HIS A 166 5.19 -4.12 -17.69
N GLY A 167 3.90 -4.46 -17.65
CA GLY A 167 3.45 -5.79 -17.20
C GLY A 167 3.51 -6.00 -15.68
N GLU A 168 3.39 -4.91 -14.94
CA GLU A 168 3.44 -4.88 -13.48
C GLU A 168 2.02 -4.92 -12.90
N LEU A 169 1.75 -5.85 -11.98
CA LEU A 169 0.51 -5.93 -11.17
C LEU A 169 0.24 -4.58 -10.48
N SER A 170 -0.63 -3.81 -11.11
CA SER A 170 -1.19 -2.55 -10.64
C SER A 170 -2.69 -2.64 -10.79
N VAL A 171 -3.42 -2.54 -9.68
CA VAL A 171 -4.87 -2.54 -9.67
C VAL A 171 -5.30 -1.09 -9.57
N PHE A 172 -5.82 -0.58 -10.68
CA PHE A 172 -6.47 0.72 -10.72
C PHE A 172 -7.97 0.51 -10.54
N MET A 173 -8.54 1.09 -9.49
CA MET A 173 -9.99 1.12 -9.27
C MET A 173 -10.45 2.55 -9.57
N ASN A 174 -11.45 2.73 -10.44
CA ASN A 174 -11.94 4.07 -10.71
C ASN A 174 -12.69 4.62 -9.48
N SER A 175 -12.39 5.87 -9.11
CA SER A 175 -13.18 6.62 -8.13
C SER A 175 -14.59 6.85 -8.67
N ARG A 176 -15.59 6.76 -7.79
CA ARG A 176 -16.96 7.22 -8.08
C ARG A 176 -17.04 8.72 -8.37
#